data_AF-A0A1Y0I394-F1
#
_entry.id   AF-A0A1Y0I394-F1
#
_cell.length_a   1.000
_cell.length_b   1.000
_cell.length_c   1.000
_cell.angle_alpha   90.00
_cell.angle_beta   90.00
_cell.angle_gamma   90.00
#
_symmetry.space_group_name_H-M   'P 1'
#
loop_
_entity.id
_entity.type
_entity.pdbx_description
1 polymer ?
#
loop_
_entity_poly.entity_id
_entity_poly.type
_entity_poly.pdbx_seq_one_letter_code
_entity_poly.pdbx_strand_id
1 'polypeptide(L)'
;MIIHHATDLLNLITRRRQSSEINAALLATSANVSPKFISQLENGKETIEVDSLIKVARALGINIPILFNSELLGTLVKTRRHSLGLDQITGAALCNVSPRFLSTIENGKPRKRLNKLFDVLTGFGIEIEVLE
;
A
#
# COMPACT_ATOMS: atom_id res chain seq x y z
N MET A 1 14.10 -1.35 -5.65
CA MET A 1 13.24 -1.82 -6.77
C MET A 1 11.99 -0.95 -6.83
N ILE A 2 11.59 -0.48 -8.02
CA ILE A 2 10.37 0.34 -8.19
C ILE A 2 9.17 -0.56 -8.50
N ILE A 3 8.03 -0.25 -7.87
CA ILE A 3 6.75 -0.96 -8.02
C ILE A 3 5.70 0.00 -8.58
N HIS A 4 5.06 -0.40 -9.68
CA HIS A 4 4.02 0.40 -10.34
C HIS A 4 2.60 -0.16 -10.10
N HIS A 5 2.44 -1.47 -9.91
CA HIS A 5 1.13 -2.08 -9.69
C HIS A 5 1.01 -2.76 -8.32
N ALA A 6 -0.21 -2.76 -7.78
CA ALA A 6 -0.49 -3.42 -6.50
C ALA A 6 -0.17 -4.92 -6.57
N THR A 7 -0.51 -5.57 -7.69
CA THR A 7 -0.16 -6.96 -7.97
C THR A 7 1.35 -7.22 -7.89
N ASP A 8 2.22 -6.31 -8.35
CA ASP A 8 3.68 -6.50 -8.28
C ASP A 8 4.16 -6.54 -6.83
N LEU A 9 3.60 -5.66 -5.98
CA LEU A 9 3.90 -5.66 -4.55
C LEU A 9 3.43 -6.95 -3.87
N LEU A 10 2.22 -7.42 -4.20
CA LEU A 10 1.69 -8.68 -3.66
C LEU A 10 2.60 -9.86 -4.06
N ASN A 11 2.96 -9.95 -5.34
CA ASN A 11 3.84 -10.98 -5.87
C ASN A 11 5.24 -10.94 -5.23
N LEU A 12 5.77 -9.75 -4.97
CA LEU A 12 7.03 -9.61 -4.23
C LEU A 12 6.93 -10.20 -2.82
N ILE A 13 5.91 -9.84 -2.06
CA ILE A 13 5.71 -10.31 -0.70
C ILE A 13 5.51 -11.83 -0.68
N THR A 14 4.71 -12.37 -1.60
CA THR A 14 4.50 -13.82 -1.74
C THR A 14 5.79 -14.55 -2.05
N ARG A 15 6.60 -14.06 -3.00
CA ARG A 15 7.90 -14.65 -3.33
C ARG A 15 8.86 -14.62 -2.14
N ARG A 16 8.92 -13.49 -1.40
CA ARG A 16 9.75 -13.39 -0.20
C ARG A 16 9.34 -14.44 0.84
N ARG A 17 8.05 -14.60 1.13
CA ARG A 17 7.60 -15.63 2.07
C ARG A 17 8.00 -17.03 1.60
N GLN A 18 7.79 -17.36 0.32
CA GLN A 18 8.14 -18.67 -0.23
C GLN A 18 9.64 -18.95 -0.12
N SER A 19 10.50 -17.95 -0.30
CA SER A 19 11.95 -18.08 -0.10
C SER A 19 12.38 -18.19 1.36
N SER A 20 11.56 -17.74 2.31
CA SER A 20 11.88 -17.76 3.75
C SER A 20 11.46 -19.06 4.45
N GLU A 21 10.91 -20.05 3.74
CA GLU A 21 10.44 -21.36 4.25
C GLU A 21 9.46 -21.32 5.44
N ILE A 22 8.98 -20.14 5.84
CA ILE A 22 7.97 -19.98 6.89
C ILE A 22 6.59 -20.35 6.37
N ASN A 23 5.83 -21.14 7.13
CA ASN A 23 4.45 -21.44 6.77
C ASN A 23 3.54 -20.20 6.95
N ALA A 24 2.43 -20.15 6.20
CA ALA A 24 1.52 -19.01 6.18
C ALA A 24 0.86 -18.72 7.55
N ALA A 25 0.62 -19.76 8.36
CA ALA A 25 0.01 -19.62 9.68
C ALA A 25 0.96 -18.97 10.70
N LEU A 26 2.25 -19.33 10.63
CA LEU A 26 3.30 -18.74 11.45
C LEU A 26 3.48 -17.27 11.09
N LEU A 27 3.55 -16.95 9.79
CA LEU A 27 3.63 -15.56 9.33
C LEU A 27 2.42 -14.73 9.78
N ALA A 28 1.20 -15.27 9.66
CA ALA A 28 -0.01 -14.59 10.12
C ALA A 28 0.07 -14.23 11.61
N THR A 29 0.54 -15.19 12.42
CA THR A 29 0.72 -15.02 13.87
C THR A 29 1.78 -13.96 14.17
N SER A 30 2.97 -14.05 13.56
CA SER A 30 4.07 -13.12 13.77
C SER A 30 3.74 -11.69 13.31
N ALA A 31 2.98 -11.54 12.23
CA ALA A 31 2.56 -10.24 11.72
C ALA A 31 1.28 -9.71 12.41
N ASN A 32 0.68 -10.45 13.34
CA ASN A 32 -0.59 -10.10 13.99
C ASN A 32 -1.70 -9.76 12.96
N VAL A 33 -1.92 -10.69 12.02
CA VAL A 33 -2.98 -10.65 11.01
C VAL A 33 -3.71 -12.00 10.94
N SER A 34 -4.91 -12.02 10.37
CA SER A 34 -5.64 -13.28 10.23
C SER A 34 -4.99 -14.21 9.17
N PRO A 35 -5.07 -15.54 9.32
CA PRO A 35 -4.65 -16.47 8.25
C PRO A 35 -5.38 -16.22 6.92
N LYS A 36 -6.66 -15.81 7.00
CA LYS A 36 -7.45 -15.39 5.83
C LYS A 36 -6.84 -14.20 5.11
N PHE A 37 -6.20 -13.27 5.82
CA PHE A 37 -5.51 -12.14 5.22
C PHE A 37 -4.31 -12.61 4.38
N ILE A 38 -3.48 -13.52 4.91
CA ILE A 38 -2.36 -14.09 4.15
C ILE A 38 -2.86 -14.78 2.88
N SER A 39 -3.91 -15.60 2.99
CA SER A 39 -4.52 -16.24 1.82
C SER A 39 -5.02 -15.21 0.80
N GLN A 40 -5.65 -14.11 1.22
CA GLN A 40 -6.10 -13.06 0.32
C GLN A 40 -4.92 -12.35 -0.36
N LEU A 41 -3.85 -12.05 0.38
CA LEU A 41 -2.63 -11.45 -0.14
C LEU A 41 -1.99 -12.34 -1.20
N GLU A 42 -1.80 -13.63 -0.90
CA GLU A 42 -1.16 -14.58 -1.81
C GLU A 42 -1.99 -14.90 -3.05
N ASN A 43 -3.31 -14.77 -2.98
CA ASN A 43 -4.21 -14.89 -4.13
C ASN A 43 -4.32 -13.58 -4.95
N GLY A 44 -3.48 -12.58 -4.68
CA GLY A 44 -3.46 -11.33 -5.45
C GLY A 44 -4.65 -10.40 -5.18
N LYS A 45 -5.34 -10.55 -4.04
CA LYS A 45 -6.50 -9.69 -3.74
C LYS A 45 -6.07 -8.26 -3.43
N GLU A 46 -6.17 -7.37 -4.41
CA GLU A 46 -5.75 -5.97 -4.25
C GLU A 46 -6.68 -5.13 -3.35
N THR A 47 -7.87 -5.63 -2.96
CA THR A 47 -8.78 -4.88 -2.07
C THR A 47 -8.42 -5.01 -0.58
N ILE A 48 -7.29 -5.65 -0.24
CA ILE A 48 -6.84 -5.82 1.14
C ILE A 48 -6.44 -4.49 1.79
N GLU A 49 -6.35 -4.50 3.12
CA GLU A 49 -5.94 -3.35 3.93
C GLU A 49 -4.41 -3.15 3.89
N VAL A 50 -3.97 -1.93 3.59
CA VAL A 50 -2.55 -1.56 3.48
C VAL A 50 -1.79 -1.75 4.79
N ASP A 51 -2.39 -1.40 5.93
CA ASP A 51 -1.72 -1.50 7.24
C ASP A 51 -1.42 -2.95 7.61
N SER A 52 -2.34 -3.87 7.29
CA SER A 52 -2.13 -5.30 7.46
C SER A 52 -1.07 -5.84 6.49
N LEU A 53 -1.00 -5.32 5.26
CA LEU A 53 0.08 -5.66 4.32
C LEU A 53 1.44 -5.17 4.81
N ILE A 54 1.51 -3.96 5.39
CA ILE A 54 2.74 -3.40 5.99
C ILE A 54 3.25 -4.28 7.12
N LYS A 55 2.37 -4.78 8.00
CA LYS A 55 2.76 -5.71 9.07
C LYS A 55 3.41 -6.97 8.51
N VAL A 56 2.83 -7.55 7.45
CA VAL A 56 3.36 -8.73 6.79
C VAL A 56 4.70 -8.43 6.11
N ALA A 57 4.81 -7.31 5.38
CA ALA A 57 6.05 -6.88 4.75
C ALA A 57 7.18 -6.71 5.77
N ARG A 58 6.91 -6.05 6.90
CA ARG A 58 7.87 -5.89 8.02
C ARG A 58 8.31 -7.23 8.60
N ALA A 59 7.38 -8.15 8.83
CA ALA A 59 7.70 -9.49 9.34
C ALA A 59 8.59 -10.29 8.38
N LEU A 60 8.56 -9.98 7.08
CA LEU A 60 9.38 -10.60 6.03
C LEU A 60 10.66 -9.80 5.70
N GLY A 61 10.95 -8.74 6.47
CA GLY A 61 12.12 -7.88 6.23
C GLY A 61 12.07 -7.13 4.91
N ILE A 62 10.88 -6.82 4.38
CA ILE A 62 10.71 -5.99 3.20
C ILE A 62 10.48 -4.56 3.67
N ASN A 63 11.33 -3.62 3.24
CA ASN A 63 11.20 -2.22 3.62
C ASN A 63 10.56 -1.40 2.49
N ILE A 64 9.44 -0.74 2.79
CA ILE A 64 8.69 0.10 1.84
C ILE A 64 8.46 1.47 2.49
N PRO A 65 9.45 2.39 2.43
CA PRO A 65 9.49 3.58 3.26
C PRO A 65 8.22 4.44 3.18
N ILE A 66 7.73 4.68 1.96
CA ILE A 66 6.53 5.50 1.72
C ILE A 66 5.27 4.88 2.34
N LEU A 67 5.14 3.55 2.38
CA LEU A 67 3.97 2.91 2.98
C LEU A 67 4.09 2.86 4.51
N PHE A 68 5.30 2.86 5.06
CA PHE A 68 5.53 2.65 6.49
C PHE A 68 5.21 3.87 7.36
N ASN A 69 5.11 5.05 6.75
CA ASN A 69 4.74 6.29 7.41
C ASN A 69 3.54 6.93 6.70
N SER A 70 2.36 6.81 7.30
CA SER A 70 1.12 7.32 6.73
C SER A 70 1.05 8.84 6.67
N GLU A 71 1.68 9.55 7.60
CA GLU A 71 1.74 11.02 7.61
C GLU A 71 2.64 11.53 6.49
N LEU A 72 3.80 10.89 6.29
CA LEU A 72 4.72 11.20 5.19
C LEU A 72 4.05 10.92 3.84
N LEU A 73 3.41 9.77 3.68
CA LEU A 73 2.61 9.44 2.49
C LEU A 73 1.53 10.49 2.23
N GLY A 74 0.76 10.85 3.25
CA GLY A 74 -0.30 11.86 3.13
C GLY A 74 0.24 13.22 2.72
N THR A 75 1.34 13.65 3.32
CA THR A 75 2.05 14.90 2.99
C THR A 75 2.56 14.88 1.55
N LEU A 76 3.14 13.77 1.10
CA LEU A 76 3.65 13.62 -0.26
C LEU A 76 2.53 13.67 -1.29
N VAL A 77 1.45 12.93 -1.06
CA VAL A 77 0.25 12.93 -1.92
C VAL A 77 -0.34 14.34 -2.02
N LYS A 78 -0.50 15.02 -0.88
CA LYS A 78 -1.03 16.38 -0.82
C LYS A 78 -0.15 17.38 -1.55
N THR A 79 1.16 17.34 -1.29
CA THR A 79 2.16 18.20 -1.96
C THR A 79 2.13 17.99 -3.47
N ARG A 80 2.10 16.72 -3.91
CA ARG A 80 2.06 16.39 -5.33
C ARG A 80 0.78 16.91 -5.98
N ARG A 81 -0.39 16.72 -5.36
CA ARG A 81 -1.65 17.27 -5.86
C ARG A 81 -1.59 18.80 -6.01
N HIS A 82 -1.07 19.51 -5.02
CA HIS A 82 -0.91 20.97 -5.08
C HIS A 82 0.08 21.41 -6.16
N SER A 83 1.17 20.66 -6.39
CA SER A 83 2.12 20.95 -7.48
C SER A 83 1.51 20.84 -8.88
N LEU A 84 0.42 20.07 -9.01
CA LEU A 84 -0.37 19.94 -10.23
C LEU A 84 -1.48 20.99 -10.35
N GLY A 85 -1.62 21.90 -9.36
CA GLY A 85 -2.66 22.93 -9.34
C GLY A 85 -4.08 22.39 -9.10
N LEU A 86 -4.22 21.16 -8.60
CA LEU A 86 -5.53 20.50 -8.46
C LEU A 86 -6.14 20.75 -7.09
N ASP A 87 -7.44 21.05 -7.05
CA ASP A 87 -8.22 20.94 -5.82
C ASP A 87 -8.45 19.45 -5.45
N GLN A 88 -9.00 19.21 -4.26
CA GLN A 88 -9.19 17.84 -3.77
C GLN A 88 -10.25 17.05 -4.56
N ILE A 89 -11.25 17.73 -5.14
CA ILE A 89 -12.31 17.08 -5.92
C ILE A 89 -11.75 16.64 -7.28
N THR A 90 -11.09 17.55 -8.00
CA THR A 90 -10.45 17.27 -9.28
C THR A 90 -9.33 16.24 -9.12
N GLY A 91 -8.50 16.36 -8.09
CA GLY A 91 -7.45 15.38 -7.80
C GLY A 91 -8.00 13.98 -7.51
N ALA A 92 -9.11 13.88 -6.77
CA ALA A 92 -9.75 12.59 -6.51
C ALA A 92 -10.35 11.97 -7.77
N ALA A 93 -10.99 12.79 -8.62
CA ALA A 93 -11.53 12.36 -9.90
C ALA A 93 -10.44 11.83 -10.84
N LEU A 94 -9.29 12.53 -10.94
CA LEU A 94 -8.12 12.08 -11.72
C LEU A 94 -7.65 10.68 -11.28
N CYS A 95 -7.64 10.45 -9.97
CA CYS A 95 -7.20 9.19 -9.38
C CYS A 95 -8.31 8.13 -9.24
N ASN A 96 -9.49 8.33 -9.84
CA ASN A 96 -10.62 7.38 -9.75
C ASN A 96 -10.99 6.96 -8.30
N VAL A 97 -10.98 7.93 -7.38
CA VAL A 97 -11.36 7.78 -5.97
C VAL A 97 -12.33 8.87 -5.54
N SER A 98 -13.00 8.67 -4.40
CA SER A 98 -13.84 9.74 -3.83
C SER A 98 -12.98 10.84 -3.17
N PRO A 99 -13.44 12.10 -3.14
CA PRO A 99 -12.75 13.19 -2.43
C PRO A 99 -12.50 12.84 -0.96
N ARG A 100 -13.45 12.15 -0.32
CA ARG A 100 -13.30 11.66 1.05
C ARG A 100 -12.14 10.67 1.17
N PHE A 101 -12.00 9.72 0.25
CA PHE A 101 -10.91 8.75 0.28
C PHE A 101 -9.56 9.43 0.09
N LEU A 102 -9.43 10.33 -0.90
CA LEU A 102 -8.21 11.11 -1.07
C LEU A 102 -7.87 11.90 0.19
N SER A 103 -8.86 12.59 0.78
CA SER A 103 -8.71 13.28 2.06
C SER A 103 -8.22 12.36 3.19
N THR A 104 -8.69 11.11 3.26
CA THR A 104 -8.18 10.16 4.28
C THR A 104 -6.71 9.83 4.10
N ILE A 105 -6.22 9.72 2.86
CA ILE A 105 -4.80 9.52 2.57
C ILE A 105 -4.00 10.75 2.97
N GLU A 106 -4.41 11.93 2.52
CA GLU A 106 -3.71 13.20 2.77
C GLU A 106 -3.59 13.54 4.26
N ASN A 107 -4.55 13.10 5.07
CA ASN A 107 -4.54 13.28 6.53
C ASN A 107 -3.92 12.08 7.27
N GLY A 108 -3.23 11.17 6.58
CA GLY A 108 -2.51 10.06 7.18
C GLY A 108 -3.38 9.02 7.89
N LYS A 109 -4.70 9.01 7.67
CA LYS A 109 -5.62 8.11 8.38
C LYS A 109 -5.33 6.65 8.02
N PRO A 110 -5.34 5.71 8.97
CA PRO A 110 -5.04 4.29 8.72
C PRO A 110 -6.14 3.60 7.88
N ARG A 111 -5.95 2.31 7.60
CA ARG A 111 -6.92 1.36 7.02
C ARG A 111 -7.35 1.63 5.58
N LYS A 112 -6.39 1.99 4.71
CA LYS A 112 -6.66 2.18 3.27
C LYS A 112 -6.77 0.84 2.55
N ARG A 113 -7.56 0.78 1.47
CA ARG A 113 -7.55 -0.34 0.51
C ARG A 113 -6.35 -0.18 -0.43
N LEU A 114 -5.62 -1.26 -0.66
CA LEU A 114 -4.38 -1.27 -1.44
C LEU A 114 -4.59 -0.79 -2.88
N ASN A 115 -5.55 -1.37 -3.60
CA ASN A 115 -5.87 -0.95 -4.97
C ASN A 115 -6.16 0.55 -5.09
N LYS A 116 -6.97 1.09 -4.17
CA LYS A 116 -7.32 2.52 -4.19
C LYS A 116 -6.17 3.43 -3.79
N LEU A 117 -5.24 2.95 -2.95
CA LEU A 117 -4.00 3.67 -2.70
C LEU A 117 -3.14 3.71 -3.98
N PHE A 118 -3.02 2.58 -4.69
CA PHE A 118 -2.30 2.54 -5.97
C PHE A 118 -2.93 3.43 -7.04
N ASP A 119 -4.26 3.49 -7.14
CA ASP A 119 -4.95 4.43 -8.04
C ASP A 119 -4.49 5.88 -7.79
N VAL A 120 -4.34 6.27 -6.52
CA VAL A 120 -3.88 7.63 -6.14
C VAL A 120 -2.40 7.84 -6.43
N LEU A 121 -1.55 6.87 -6.10
CA LEU A 121 -0.12 6.97 -6.34
C LEU A 121 0.18 7.04 -7.84
N THR A 122 -0.45 6.18 -8.63
CA THR A 122 -0.34 6.18 -10.10
C THR A 122 -0.89 7.46 -10.71
N GLY A 123 -2.09 7.90 -10.30
CA GLY A 123 -2.71 9.12 -10.83
C GLY A 123 -1.89 10.40 -10.57
N PHE A 124 -1.08 10.41 -9.51
CA PHE A 124 -0.18 11.52 -9.20
C PHE A 124 1.29 11.28 -9.62
N GLY A 125 1.61 10.13 -10.20
CA GLY A 125 2.96 9.77 -10.62
C GLY A 125 3.92 9.65 -9.43
N ILE A 126 3.47 9.09 -8.32
CA ILE A 126 4.28 8.82 -7.13
C ILE A 126 4.73 7.36 -7.18
N GLU A 127 6.04 7.14 -7.26
CA GLU A 127 6.62 5.81 -7.34
C GLU A 127 6.74 5.17 -5.95
N ILE A 128 6.55 3.84 -5.89
CA ILE A 128 6.81 3.06 -4.70
C ILE A 128 8.17 2.39 -4.85
N GLU A 129 9.10 2.79 -4.00
CA GLU A 129 10.39 2.13 -3.88
C GLU A 129 10.36 1.08 -2.76
N VAL A 130 10.83 -0.12 -3.09
CA VAL A 130 11.15 -1.18 -2.13
C VAL A 130 12.67 -1.22 -1.96
N LEU A 131 13.10 -1.12 -0.70
CA LEU A 131 14.49 -1.25 -0.29
C LEU A 131 14.72 -2.70 0.18
N GLU A 132 15.80 -3.30 -0.31
CA GLU A 132 16.27 -4.63 0.09
C GLU A 132 17.26 -4.54 1.25
#